data_AF-A0A6N7TLI5-F1
#
_entry.id   AF-A0A6N7TLI5-F1
#
_cell.length_a   1.000
_cell.length_b   1.000
_cell.length_c   1.000
_cell.angle_alpha   90.00
_cell.angle_beta   90.00
_cell.angle_gamma   90.00
#
_symmetry.space_group_name_H-M   'P 1'
#
loop_
_entity.id
_entity.type
_entity.pdbx_description
1 polymer ?
#
loop_
_entity_poly.entity_id
_entity_poly.type
_entity_poly.pdbx_seq_one_letter_code
_entity_poly.pdbx_strand_id
1 'polypeptide(L)'
;MHEFREVVAVSAKRLTDRQKKKIIADYVQLQSYARTAKLNDVAESTVRKIVKDNPKCADLCALKKEQNTQDMLSYLGSKRGEAQDLLGLYLQAMADPDKIAEATLPQLSTAFGTIVDKFAMLGDQSGIEAPDDGLLEALSAAADISPPDDVEMLPEEEDDHAEK
;
A
#
# COMPACT_ATOMS: atom_id res chain seq x y z
N MET A 1 -67.13 11.96 -30.95
CA MET A 1 -66.56 11.38 -29.72
C MET A 1 -65.08 11.74 -29.69
N HIS A 2 -64.72 12.93 -29.21
CA HIS A 2 -63.31 13.27 -28.95
C HIS A 2 -63.07 13.04 -27.46
N GLU A 3 -62.40 11.94 -27.13
CA GLU A 3 -61.91 11.70 -25.77
C GLU A 3 -60.83 12.73 -25.45
N PHE A 4 -61.13 13.61 -24.50
CA PHE A 4 -60.14 14.46 -23.87
C PHE A 4 -59.26 13.57 -22.98
N ARG A 5 -58.00 13.36 -23.37
CA ARG A 5 -56.98 12.80 -22.48
C ARG A 5 -56.76 13.77 -21.32
N GLU A 6 -57.17 13.35 -20.13
CA GLU A 6 -56.84 14.00 -18.88
C GLU A 6 -55.31 14.06 -18.73
N VAL A 7 -54.75 15.26 -18.81
CA VAL A 7 -53.34 15.51 -18.55
C VAL A 7 -53.16 15.62 -17.05
N VAL A 8 -52.93 14.49 -16.38
CA VAL A 8 -52.56 14.46 -14.97
C VAL A 8 -51.20 15.13 -14.82
N ALA A 9 -51.18 16.35 -14.29
CA ALA A 9 -49.96 17.06 -13.96
C ALA A 9 -49.21 16.30 -12.85
N VAL A 10 -48.18 15.53 -13.22
CA VAL A 10 -47.23 14.95 -12.26
C VAL A 10 -46.47 16.11 -11.63
N SER A 11 -46.88 16.54 -10.43
CA SER A 11 -46.12 17.49 -9.63
C SER A 11 -44.76 16.88 -9.31
N ALA A 12 -43.72 17.31 -10.03
CA ALA A 12 -42.35 16.94 -9.71
C ALA A 12 -42.06 17.34 -8.26
N LYS A 13 -41.92 16.35 -7.37
CA LYS A 13 -41.65 16.56 -5.95
C LYS A 13 -40.36 17.36 -5.81
N ARG A 14 -40.48 18.62 -5.41
CA ARG A 14 -39.31 19.51 -5.26
C ARG A 14 -38.44 19.01 -4.12
N LEU A 15 -37.14 18.89 -4.37
CA LEU A 15 -36.17 18.53 -3.33
C LEU A 15 -36.14 19.60 -2.25
N THR A 16 -36.27 19.17 -1.00
CA THR A 16 -36.08 20.02 0.17
C THR A 16 -34.61 20.42 0.32
N ASP A 17 -34.34 21.50 1.04
CA ASP A 17 -32.96 21.93 1.27
C ASP A 17 -32.16 20.92 2.08
N ARG A 18 -32.82 20.14 2.94
CA ARG A 18 -32.20 19.01 3.65
C ARG A 18 -31.71 17.94 2.66
N GLN A 19 -32.52 17.60 1.66
CA GLN A 19 -32.13 16.63 0.64
C GLN A 19 -30.98 17.14 -0.23
N LYS A 20 -31.01 18.42 -0.61
CA LYS A 20 -29.90 19.03 -1.36
C LYS A 20 -28.60 19.01 -0.55
N LYS A 21 -28.65 19.36 0.74
CA LYS A 21 -27.48 19.29 1.64
C LYS A 21 -26.95 17.86 1.78
N LYS A 22 -27.84 16.86 1.88
CA LYS A 22 -27.45 15.45 1.89
C LYS A 22 -26.75 15.05 0.59
N ILE A 23 -27.31 15.42 -0.57
CA ILE A 23 -26.70 15.15 -1.88
C ILE A 23 -25.28 15.73 -1.98
N ILE A 24 -25.06 16.95 -1.47
CA ILE A 24 -23.71 17.54 -1.42
C ILE A 24 -22.77 16.74 -0.53
N ALA A 25 -23.21 16.39 0.69
CA ALA A 25 -22.39 15.62 1.62
C ALA A 25 -21.98 14.26 1.02
N ASP A 26 -22.95 13.55 0.43
CA ASP A 26 -22.71 12.27 -0.23
C ASP A 26 -21.79 12.43 -1.46
N TYR A 27 -21.94 13.51 -2.23
CA TYR A 27 -21.04 13.81 -3.35
C TYR A 27 -19.62 14.11 -2.90
N VAL A 28 -19.44 14.90 -1.83
CA VAL A 28 -18.11 15.20 -1.27
C VAL A 28 -17.41 13.91 -0.80
N GLN A 29 -18.17 12.99 -0.21
CA GLN A 29 -17.64 11.70 0.23
C GLN A 29 -17.32 10.74 -0.92
N LEU A 30 -18.20 10.64 -1.93
CA LEU A 30 -18.10 9.64 -3.01
C LEU A 30 -17.32 10.14 -4.23
N GLN A 31 -17.30 11.46 -4.45
CA GLN A 31 -16.74 12.17 -5.60
C GLN A 31 -17.21 11.63 -6.96
N SER A 32 -18.40 11.04 -6.99
CA SER A 32 -18.99 10.42 -8.18
C SER A 32 -20.46 10.79 -8.29
N TYR A 33 -20.82 11.46 -9.39
CA TYR A 33 -22.20 11.87 -9.65
C TYR A 33 -23.14 10.67 -9.76
N ALA A 34 -22.76 9.62 -10.50
CA ALA A 34 -23.57 8.43 -10.70
C ALA A 34 -23.82 7.67 -9.39
N ARG A 35 -22.80 7.49 -8.54
CA ARG A 35 -22.96 6.81 -7.25
C ARG A 35 -23.80 7.64 -6.28
N THR A 36 -23.58 8.95 -6.24
CA THR A 36 -24.37 9.88 -5.40
C THR A 36 -25.84 9.89 -5.82
N ALA A 37 -26.11 9.87 -7.13
CA ALA A 37 -27.44 9.82 -7.70
C ALA A 37 -28.18 8.54 -7.28
N LYS A 38 -27.53 7.37 -7.42
CA LYS A 38 -28.06 6.08 -6.97
C LYS A 38 -28.34 6.07 -5.45
N LEU A 39 -27.44 6.63 -4.64
CA LEU A 39 -27.59 6.67 -3.18
C LEU A 39 -28.72 7.60 -2.70
N ASN A 40 -29.03 8.64 -3.49
CA ASN A 40 -30.04 9.64 -3.14
C ASN A 40 -31.37 9.45 -3.90
N ASP A 41 -31.47 8.40 -4.72
CA ASP A 41 -32.64 8.13 -5.58
C ASP A 41 -33.04 9.35 -6.43
N VAL A 42 -32.05 9.94 -7.12
CA VAL A 42 -32.24 11.08 -8.03
C VAL A 42 -31.50 10.84 -9.33
N ALA A 43 -31.87 11.58 -10.38
CA ALA A 43 -31.12 11.57 -11.63
C ALA A 43 -29.73 12.21 -11.46
N GLU A 44 -28.72 11.71 -12.20
CA GLU A 44 -27.35 12.26 -12.17
C GLU A 44 -27.31 13.75 -12.53
N SER A 45 -28.15 14.19 -13.47
CA SER A 45 -28.31 15.60 -13.85
C SER A 45 -28.72 16.49 -12.67
N THR A 46 -29.53 15.95 -11.76
CA THR A 46 -29.98 16.66 -10.55
C THR A 46 -28.83 16.85 -9.57
N VAL A 47 -28.01 15.82 -9.35
CA VAL A 47 -26.79 15.92 -8.55
C VAL A 47 -25.85 16.95 -9.14
N ARG A 48 -25.61 16.90 -10.46
CA ARG A 48 -24.72 17.84 -11.15
C ARG A 48 -25.18 19.29 -10.99
N LYS A 49 -26.49 19.54 -11.07
CA LYS A 49 -27.06 20.88 -10.84
C LYS A 49 -26.85 21.33 -9.40
N ILE A 50 -27.21 20.50 -8.42
CA ILE A 50 -27.08 20.84 -6.99
C ILE A 50 -25.63 21.11 -6.60
N VAL A 51 -24.68 20.31 -7.11
CA VAL A 51 -23.25 20.48 -6.87
C VAL A 51 -22.73 21.79 -7.49
N LYS A 52 -23.09 22.08 -8.75
CA LYS A 52 -22.70 23.33 -9.42
C LYS A 52 -23.26 24.58 -8.73
N ASP A 53 -24.48 24.48 -8.21
CA ASP A 53 -25.14 25.58 -7.49
C ASP A 53 -24.56 25.80 -6.09
N ASN A 54 -23.66 24.92 -5.59
CA ASN A 54 -23.00 25.05 -4.30
C ASN A 54 -21.55 25.54 -4.47
N PRO A 55 -21.25 26.82 -4.18
CA PRO A 55 -19.93 27.40 -4.43
C PRO A 55 -18.83 26.80 -3.55
N LYS A 56 -19.16 26.21 -2.40
CA LYS A 56 -18.19 25.60 -1.47
C LYS A 56 -17.90 24.14 -1.79
N CYS A 57 -18.60 23.53 -2.74
CA CYS A 57 -18.49 22.09 -2.97
C CYS A 57 -17.09 21.69 -3.43
N ALA A 58 -16.43 22.52 -4.25
CA ALA A 58 -15.06 22.26 -4.71
C ALA A 58 -14.07 22.22 -3.52
N ASP A 59 -14.14 23.22 -2.63
CA ASP A 59 -13.29 23.30 -1.44
C ASP A 59 -13.52 22.12 -0.49
N LEU A 60 -14.78 21.74 -0.27
CA LEU A 60 -15.13 20.58 0.55
C LEU A 60 -14.58 19.27 -0.05
N CYS A 61 -14.63 19.12 -1.37
CA CYS A 61 -14.03 17.97 -2.06
C CYS A 61 -12.51 17.94 -1.93
N ALA A 62 -11.84 19.09 -2.01
CA ALA A 62 -10.39 19.19 -1.83
C ALA A 62 -10.00 18.84 -0.38
N LEU A 63 -10.68 19.44 0.61
CA LEU A 63 -10.46 19.15 2.02
C LEU A 63 -10.68 17.67 2.34
N LYS A 64 -11.74 17.06 1.79
CA LYS A 64 -12.04 15.65 2.03
C LYS A 64 -10.98 14.72 1.42
N LYS A 65 -10.39 15.08 0.28
CA LYS A 65 -9.25 14.34 -0.28
C LYS A 65 -8.04 14.40 0.64
N GLU A 66 -7.71 15.59 1.13
CA GLU A 66 -6.60 15.78 2.06
C GLU A 66 -6.79 14.95 3.33
N GLN A 67 -7.99 15.03 3.92
CA GLN A 67 -8.37 14.21 5.07
C GLN A 67 -8.25 12.72 4.80
N ASN A 68 -8.76 12.21 3.66
CA ASN A 68 -8.65 10.80 3.33
C ASN A 68 -7.19 10.35 3.17
N THR A 69 -6.33 11.19 2.58
CA THR A 69 -4.89 10.92 2.49
C THR A 69 -4.26 10.87 3.87
N GLN A 70 -4.55 11.85 4.72
CA GLN A 70 -4.05 11.92 6.08
C GLN A 70 -4.53 10.72 6.93
N ASP A 71 -5.80 10.35 6.84
CA ASP A 71 -6.40 9.20 7.53
C ASP A 71 -5.69 7.89 7.11
N MET A 72 -5.43 7.71 5.81
CA MET A 72 -4.69 6.55 5.30
C MET A 72 -3.26 6.53 5.82
N LEU A 73 -2.54 7.65 5.78
CA LEU A 73 -1.18 7.73 6.32
C LEU A 73 -1.14 7.45 7.82
N SER A 74 -2.11 7.97 8.57
CA SER A 74 -2.25 7.69 10.00
C SER A 74 -2.56 6.22 10.27
N TYR A 75 -3.40 5.58 9.45
CA TYR A 75 -3.69 4.16 9.56
C TYR A 75 -2.47 3.30 9.24
N LEU A 76 -1.71 3.63 8.19
CA LEU A 76 -0.46 2.94 7.87
C LEU A 76 0.57 3.11 9.00
N GLY A 77 0.66 4.31 9.57
CA GLY A 77 1.49 4.60 10.73
C GLY A 77 1.09 3.79 11.95
N SER A 78 -0.21 3.67 12.25
CA SER A 78 -0.69 2.88 13.39
C SER A 78 -0.44 1.38 13.24
N LYS A 79 -0.37 0.88 12.00
CA LYS A 79 -0.01 -0.51 11.69
C LYS A 79 1.49 -0.79 11.67
N ARG A 80 2.35 0.23 11.75
CA ARG A 80 3.81 0.04 11.77
C ARG A 80 4.25 -0.84 12.95
N GLY A 81 3.71 -0.61 14.15
CA GLY A 81 4.01 -1.42 15.33
C GLY A 81 3.59 -2.88 15.17
N GLU A 82 2.33 -3.12 14.78
CA GLU A 82 1.81 -4.48 14.52
C GLU A 82 2.65 -5.23 13.47
N ALA A 83 3.10 -4.53 12.42
CA ALA A 83 3.95 -5.12 11.39
C ALA A 83 5.37 -5.45 11.93
N GLN A 84 5.94 -4.57 12.77
CA GLN A 84 7.23 -4.82 13.43
C GLN A 84 7.14 -6.00 14.40
N ASP A 85 6.07 -6.07 15.20
CA ASP A 85 5.84 -7.17 16.14
C ASP A 85 5.70 -8.51 15.41
N LEU A 86 4.92 -8.53 14.33
CA LEU A 86 4.74 -9.71 13.49
C LEU A 86 6.07 -10.13 12.83
N LEU A 87 6.85 -9.18 12.32
CA LEU A 87 8.17 -9.44 11.77
C LEU A 87 9.10 -10.03 12.84
N GLY A 88 9.10 -9.47 14.05
CA GLY A 88 9.86 -9.99 15.19
C GLY A 88 9.51 -11.44 15.51
N LEU A 89 8.22 -11.77 15.50
CA LEU A 89 7.75 -13.14 15.71
C LEU A 89 8.26 -14.11 14.63
N TYR A 90 8.22 -13.71 13.35
CA TYR A 90 8.75 -14.53 12.27
C TYR A 90 10.26 -14.72 12.38
N LEU A 91 11.01 -13.65 12.66
CA LEU A 91 12.46 -13.72 12.85
C LEU A 91 12.82 -14.63 14.03
N GLN A 92 12.09 -14.54 15.15
CA GLN A 92 12.29 -15.42 16.29
C GLN A 92 12.00 -16.89 15.95
N ALA A 93 10.95 -17.15 15.18
CA ALA A 93 10.62 -18.51 14.74
C ALA A 93 11.65 -19.10 13.76
N MET A 94 12.29 -18.25 12.94
CA MET A 94 13.38 -18.62 12.03
C MET A 94 14.73 -18.78 12.75
N ALA A 95 14.95 -18.08 13.86
CA ALA A 95 16.13 -18.20 14.70
C ALA A 95 16.11 -19.42 15.64
N ASP A 96 15.07 -20.25 15.56
CA ASP A 96 14.92 -21.46 16.35
C ASP A 96 16.03 -22.48 16.00
N PRO A 97 16.91 -22.84 16.96
CA PRO A 97 18.05 -23.72 16.70
C PRO A 97 17.67 -25.09 16.13
N ASP A 98 16.53 -25.65 16.56
CA ASP A 98 16.07 -26.96 16.10
C ASP A 98 15.66 -26.87 14.62
N LYS A 99 14.98 -25.79 14.23
CA LYS A 99 14.62 -25.55 12.83
C LYS A 99 15.82 -25.24 11.94
N ILE A 100 16.81 -24.52 12.48
CA ILE A 100 18.06 -24.24 11.76
C ILE A 100 18.82 -25.54 11.52
N ALA A 101 18.88 -26.43 12.51
CA ALA A 101 19.56 -27.73 12.40
C ALA A 101 18.87 -28.67 11.39
N GLU A 102 17.54 -28.61 11.26
CA GLU A 102 16.78 -29.38 10.28
C GLU A 102 16.83 -28.79 8.86
N ALA A 103 17.15 -27.51 8.72
CA ALA A 103 17.19 -26.83 7.43
C ALA A 103 18.44 -27.20 6.61
N THR A 104 18.27 -27.29 5.29
CA THR A 104 19.38 -27.51 4.37
C THR A 104 20.16 -26.21 4.12
N LEU A 105 21.45 -26.33 3.80
CA LEU A 105 22.31 -25.19 3.49
C LEU A 105 21.75 -24.27 2.37
N PRO A 106 21.16 -24.79 1.27
CA PRO A 106 20.51 -23.94 0.27
C PRO A 106 19.30 -23.17 0.80
N GLN A 107 18.51 -23.74 1.71
CA GLN A 107 17.36 -23.06 2.33
C GLN A 107 17.83 -21.92 3.24
N LEU A 108 18.86 -22.16 4.04
CA LEU A 108 19.47 -21.15 4.90
C LEU A 108 20.06 -19.99 4.08
N SER A 109 20.82 -20.31 3.01
CA SER A 109 21.39 -19.30 2.11
C SER A 109 20.32 -18.43 1.44
N THR A 110 19.24 -19.04 0.95
CA THR A 110 18.12 -18.32 0.32
C THR A 110 17.40 -17.42 1.32
N ALA A 111 17.12 -17.93 2.52
CA ALA A 111 16.47 -17.17 3.58
C ALA A 111 17.33 -15.97 4.01
N PHE A 112 18.63 -16.19 4.21
CA PHE A 112 19.58 -15.15 4.57
C PHE A 112 19.69 -14.06 3.49
N GLY A 113 19.87 -14.45 2.23
CA GLY A 113 19.91 -13.49 1.11
C GLY A 113 18.64 -12.65 1.01
N THR A 114 17.47 -13.26 1.19
CA THR A 114 16.19 -12.55 1.20
C THR A 114 16.11 -11.52 2.33
N ILE A 115 16.59 -11.88 3.53
CA ILE A 115 16.60 -10.96 4.69
C ILE A 115 17.55 -9.80 4.40
N VAL A 116 18.79 -10.06 3.98
CA VAL A 116 19.78 -9.02 3.65
C VAL A 116 19.26 -8.07 2.58
N ASP A 117 18.68 -8.58 1.49
CA ASP A 117 18.10 -7.77 0.42
C ASP A 117 17.00 -6.83 0.94
N LYS A 118 16.10 -7.35 1.80
CA LYS A 118 15.01 -6.54 2.37
C LYS A 118 15.54 -5.45 3.31
N PHE A 119 16.57 -5.73 4.11
CA PHE A 119 17.18 -4.75 5.00
C PHE A 119 17.97 -3.68 4.23
N ALA A 120 18.72 -4.05 3.19
CA ALA A 120 19.43 -3.11 2.34
C ALA A 120 18.47 -2.11 1.66
N MET A 121 17.31 -2.59 1.18
CA MET A 121 16.27 -1.74 0.61
C MET A 121 15.64 -0.76 1.61
N LEU A 122 15.60 -1.11 2.91
CA LEU A 122 15.07 -0.25 3.97
C LEU A 122 16.07 0.83 4.40
N GLY A 123 17.38 0.51 4.41
CA GLY A 123 18.46 1.45 4.73
C GLY A 123 18.57 2.60 3.71
N ASP A 124 18.34 2.32 2.43
CA ASP A 124 18.42 3.33 1.37
C ASP A 124 17.24 4.33 1.37
N GLN A 125 16.15 3.98 2.06
CA GLN A 125 14.90 4.77 2.12
C GLN A 125 14.76 5.58 3.41
N SER A 126 15.70 5.47 4.35
CA SER A 126 15.56 6.06 5.66
C SER A 126 16.82 6.75 6.15
N GLY A 127 16.77 8.09 6.27
CA GLY A 127 17.57 8.83 7.25
C GLY A 127 17.13 8.52 8.70
N ILE A 128 16.80 7.26 8.99
CA ILE A 128 16.59 6.74 10.32
C ILE A 128 17.98 6.41 10.83
N GLU A 129 18.43 7.06 11.89
CA GLU A 129 19.62 6.64 12.64
C GLU A 129 19.51 5.13 12.85
N ALA A 130 20.45 4.39 12.26
CA ALA A 130 20.53 2.95 12.41
C ALA A 130 20.54 2.65 13.92
N PRO A 131 19.65 1.78 14.42
CA PRO A 131 19.87 1.21 15.74
C PRO A 131 21.25 0.57 15.72
N ASP A 132 22.05 0.84 16.74
CA ASP A 132 23.39 0.30 16.98
C ASP A 132 23.32 -1.20 17.35
N ASP A 133 22.42 -1.92 16.69
CA ASP A 133 22.19 -3.34 16.86
C ASP A 133 23.33 -4.01 16.10
N GLY A 134 24.30 -4.58 16.84
CA GLY A 134 25.58 -5.15 16.38
C GLY A 134 25.53 -6.22 15.27
N LEU A 135 24.43 -6.35 14.55
CA LEU A 135 24.29 -7.06 13.29
C LEU A 135 25.18 -6.47 12.19
N LEU A 136 25.32 -5.13 12.09
CA LEU A 136 26.25 -4.50 11.15
C LEU A 136 27.70 -4.86 11.47
N GLU A 137 28.05 -4.86 12.77
CA GLU A 137 29.36 -5.27 13.25
C GLU A 137 29.62 -6.75 13.00
N ALA A 138 28.64 -7.63 13.23
CA ALA A 138 28.74 -9.05 12.96
C ALA A 138 28.93 -9.37 11.46
N LEU A 139 28.25 -8.64 10.57
CA LEU A 139 28.41 -8.77 9.12
C LEU A 139 29.80 -8.30 8.66
N SER A 140 30.30 -7.20 9.23
CA SER A 140 31.66 -6.72 8.93
C SER A 140 32.72 -7.71 9.41
N ALA A 141 32.57 -8.26 10.62
CA ALA A 141 33.51 -9.24 11.17
C ALA A 141 33.55 -10.54 10.37
N ALA A 142 32.42 -10.96 9.79
CA ALA A 142 32.36 -12.13 8.90
C ALA A 142 33.04 -11.87 7.55
N ALA A 143 33.01 -10.64 7.05
CA ALA A 143 33.67 -10.26 5.80
C ALA A 143 35.21 -10.18 5.94
N ASP A 144 35.73 -9.95 7.15
CA ASP A 144 37.16 -9.94 7.46
C ASP A 144 37.77 -11.35 7.65
N ILE A 145 36.97 -12.42 7.52
CA ILE A 145 37.49 -13.78 7.42
C ILE A 145 38.08 -13.94 6.02
N SER A 146 39.34 -13.51 5.87
CA SER A 146 40.14 -13.78 4.68
C SER A 146 40.10 -15.28 4.38
N PRO A 147 39.95 -15.69 3.11
CA PRO A 147 40.10 -17.10 2.75
C PRO A 147 41.44 -17.61 3.29
N PRO A 148 41.50 -18.83 3.86
CA PRO A 148 42.77 -19.39 4.29
C PRO A 148 43.73 -19.45 3.10
N ASP A 149 44.97 -19.03 3.30
CA ASP A 149 46.02 -18.96 2.28
C ASP A 149 46.36 -20.33 1.63
N ASP A 150 45.77 -21.42 2.13
CA ASP A 150 46.08 -22.80 1.73
C ASP A 150 45.06 -23.42 0.75
N VAL A 151 44.21 -22.63 0.10
CA VAL A 151 43.38 -23.18 -1.01
C VAL A 151 44.29 -23.37 -2.23
N GLU A 152 44.79 -24.59 -2.43
CA GLU A 152 45.45 -25.00 -3.67
C GLU A 152 44.57 -24.60 -4.86
N MET A 153 45.11 -23.73 -5.73
CA MET A 153 44.45 -23.37 -6.98
C MET A 153 44.22 -24.65 -7.79
N LEU A 154 42.96 -24.96 -8.05
CA LEU A 154 42.59 -26.01 -9.00
C LEU A 154 43.28 -25.72 -10.34
N PRO A 155 43.88 -26.73 -10.99
CA PRO A 155 44.52 -26.52 -12.28
C PRO A 155 43.48 -25.99 -13.29
N GLU A 156 43.84 -24.93 -14.01
CA GLU A 156 43.00 -24.40 -15.07
C GLU A 156 42.90 -25.45 -16.19
N GLU A 157 41.67 -25.84 -16.51
CA GLU A 157 41.38 -26.71 -17.66
C GLU A 157 41.77 -25.95 -18.94
N GLU A 158 42.75 -26.46 -19.68
CA GLU A 158 43.11 -25.91 -21.00
C GLU A 158 41.96 -26.17 -21.99
N ASP A 159 41.31 -25.10 -22.46
CA ASP A 159 40.32 -25.11 -23.54
C ASP A 159 41.00 -25.52 -24.87
N ASP A 160 41.02 -26.82 -25.17
CA ASP A 160 41.40 -27.33 -26.50
C ASP A 160 40.19 -27.35 -27.43
N HIS A 161 39.83 -26.15 -27.94
CA HIS A 161 38.98 -26.02 -29.12
C HIS A 161 39.82 -25.57 -30.32
N ALA A 162 40.59 -26.50 -30.87
CA ALA A 162 41.12 -26.42 -32.22
C ALA A 162 39.98 -26.62 -33.24
N GLU A 163 39.38 -25.53 -33.72
CA GLU A 163 38.61 -25.56 -34.97
C GLU A 163 39.56 -25.68 -36.17
N LYS A 164 39.31 -26.67 -37.03
CA LYS A 164 39.84 -26.74 -38.38
C LYS A 164 38.79 -27.27 -39.34
#